data_AF-A0A641MBG3-F1
#
_entry.id   AF-A0A641MBG3-F1
#
_cell.length_a   1.000
_cell.length_b   1.000
_cell.length_c   1.000
_cell.angle_alpha   90.00
_cell.angle_beta   90.00
_cell.angle_gamma   90.00
#
_symmetry.space_group_name_H-M   'P 1'
#
loop_
_entity.id
_entity.type
_entity.pdbx_description
1 polymer ?
#
loop_
_entity_poly.entity_id
_entity_poly.type
_entity_poly.pdbx_seq_one_letter_code
_entity_poly.pdbx_strand_id
1 'polypeptide(L)'
;GKEIMEIMIDSRQRVWVAPYNNGIRCFAKDGALLASYTTRNSQLNNDVVLCMAERDGHIWIGTDGGGINVLDPETQEISVLEHIPGNNYSLPVNSILCLHNDVNNNMWAGSIRGGLINIREISMKTYTDAVPGNDAGLSDNTVLSLYQDSVSGDIWIGTDGGGLNRLNPGTEKFRHYQATWKTKVASITGFTSNELLLSLFSKGLFIFNKSTGNLTPLVVDNEEINNLIRYSGRTVNVYQMVPGSVLLLGSHIYRYDIASGKVDVIKEEEGEDFVGTILPVSLGSRTSYFCDLHRIYALDHSTNKLHAVFTCGRDTLINSVSRDERGVFWIGSNRGLSSYNPVNHEYQHLPTTLFDEIISIVCDRKGKVWIGTDQMLFAWLINEKRFVLFGESDGVLINEYLSKPKLVSTKGDIYMGGIKGLLRIDRNLPIESSEYPQMQLTDVLINGESVNDALSAEPIGISVPWSSKSIAIRVMSCEKDIFRQKIYRYQIAGLNEQYIDSYSPELIVRSLPPGNYRIMASCSTKDGNWTPLQQVLSLTILPPWYKTWWFIMCCVLIVSGA
;
A
#
# COMPACT_ATOMS: atom_id res chain seq x y z
N GLY A 1 5.15 -52.52 -6.45
CA GLY A 1 3.97 -51.63 -6.39
C GLY A 1 4.33 -50.31 -7.00
N LYS A 2 3.36 -49.42 -7.24
CA LYS A 2 3.67 -48.02 -7.56
C LYS A 2 4.30 -47.38 -6.32
N GLU A 3 5.36 -46.60 -6.51
CA GLU A 3 5.99 -45.83 -5.44
C GLU A 3 4.97 -44.85 -4.84
N ILE A 4 4.95 -44.71 -3.52
CA ILE A 4 4.05 -43.78 -2.82
C ILE A 4 4.90 -42.58 -2.43
N MET A 5 4.54 -41.40 -2.93
CA MET A 5 5.26 -40.15 -2.68
C MET A 5 4.85 -39.54 -1.35
N GLU A 6 3.56 -39.59 -1.02
CA GLU A 6 3.01 -38.93 0.15
C GLU A 6 1.80 -39.69 0.70
N ILE A 7 1.64 -39.67 2.02
CA ILE A 7 0.47 -40.17 2.73
C ILE A 7 0.12 -39.16 3.82
N MET A 8 -1.16 -38.78 3.92
CA MET A 8 -1.66 -37.95 5.03
C MET A 8 -3.00 -38.46 5.54
N ILE A 9 -3.33 -38.09 6.78
CA ILE A 9 -4.65 -38.32 7.37
C ILE A 9 -5.27 -36.94 7.62
N ASP A 10 -6.48 -36.72 7.13
CA ASP A 10 -7.18 -35.46 7.35
C ASP A 10 -7.95 -35.43 8.69
N SER A 11 -8.48 -34.26 9.03
CA SER A 11 -9.26 -34.00 10.24
C SER A 11 -10.49 -34.90 10.38
N ARG A 12 -11.00 -35.43 9.26
CA ARG A 12 -12.14 -36.36 9.20
C ARG A 12 -11.72 -37.83 9.25
N GLN A 13 -10.45 -38.11 9.53
CA GLN A 13 -9.89 -39.47 9.61
C GLN A 13 -9.92 -40.23 8.27
N ARG A 14 -9.94 -39.52 7.13
CA ARG A 14 -9.74 -40.12 5.81
C ARG A 14 -8.24 -40.20 5.50
N VAL A 15 -7.83 -41.28 4.84
CA VAL A 15 -6.45 -41.52 4.46
C VAL A 15 -6.26 -41.11 3.01
N TRP A 16 -5.38 -40.14 2.78
CA TRP A 16 -5.00 -39.66 1.45
C TRP A 16 -3.66 -40.24 1.06
N VAL A 17 -3.57 -40.75 -0.17
CA VAL A 17 -2.38 -41.40 -0.70
C VAL A 17 -2.09 -40.83 -2.08
N ALA A 18 -0.83 -40.47 -2.31
CA ALA A 18 -0.33 -40.00 -3.61
C ALA A 18 0.66 -41.01 -4.21
N PRO A 19 0.22 -41.95 -5.05
CA PRO A 19 1.12 -42.80 -5.80
C PRO A 19 1.81 -41.98 -6.90
N TYR A 20 3.09 -42.26 -7.15
CA TYR A 20 3.87 -41.55 -8.16
C TYR A 20 3.16 -41.55 -9.52
N ASN A 21 3.02 -40.35 -10.09
CA ASN A 21 2.40 -40.09 -11.39
C ASN A 21 0.99 -40.70 -11.57
N ASN A 22 0.17 -40.65 -10.51
CA ASN A 22 -1.20 -41.16 -10.52
C ASN A 22 -2.17 -40.31 -9.67
N GLY A 23 -1.85 -39.02 -9.48
CA GLY A 23 -2.66 -38.10 -8.71
C GLY A 23 -2.81 -38.53 -7.25
N ILE A 24 -4.02 -38.40 -6.71
CA ILE A 24 -4.33 -38.73 -5.31
C ILE A 24 -5.54 -39.64 -5.18
N ARG A 25 -5.56 -40.41 -4.10
CA ARG A 25 -6.67 -41.29 -3.71
C ARG A 25 -7.03 -41.05 -2.25
N CYS A 26 -8.32 -41.00 -1.98
CA CYS A 26 -8.89 -40.85 -0.65
C CYS A 26 -9.55 -42.15 -0.22
N PHE A 27 -9.22 -42.64 0.97
CA PHE A 27 -9.78 -43.84 1.57
C PHE A 27 -10.46 -43.50 2.90
N ALA A 28 -11.52 -44.23 3.22
CA ALA A 28 -12.10 -44.23 4.55
C ALA A 28 -11.17 -44.95 5.53
N LYS A 29 -11.42 -44.76 6.83
CA LYS A 29 -10.66 -45.38 7.92
C LYS A 29 -10.65 -46.91 7.86
N ASP A 30 -11.68 -47.52 7.27
CA ASP A 30 -11.81 -48.97 7.08
C ASP A 30 -11.10 -49.48 5.79
N GLY A 31 -10.49 -48.58 5.01
CA GLY A 31 -9.80 -48.90 3.76
C GLY A 31 -10.68 -48.85 2.51
N ALA A 32 -11.97 -48.51 2.62
CA ALA A 32 -12.82 -48.32 1.44
C ALA A 32 -12.36 -47.10 0.62
N LEU A 33 -12.22 -47.24 -0.70
CA LEU A 33 -11.88 -46.12 -1.59
C LEU A 33 -13.08 -45.16 -1.67
N LEU A 34 -12.87 -43.90 -1.25
CA LEU A 34 -13.88 -42.85 -1.28
C LEU A 34 -13.83 -42.06 -2.60
N ALA A 35 -12.62 -41.68 -3.04
CA ALA A 35 -12.44 -40.87 -4.25
C ALA A 35 -11.04 -41.06 -4.86
N SER A 36 -10.90 -40.74 -6.15
CA SER A 36 -9.63 -40.70 -6.87
C SER A 36 -9.61 -39.49 -7.79
N TYR A 37 -8.53 -38.71 -7.75
CA TYR A 37 -8.38 -37.48 -8.50
C TYR A 37 -7.11 -37.56 -9.35
N THR A 38 -7.27 -37.35 -10.65
CA THR A 38 -6.22 -37.39 -11.68
C THR A 38 -6.55 -36.35 -12.75
N THR A 39 -5.57 -36.00 -13.57
CA THR A 39 -5.75 -35.12 -14.74
C THR A 39 -6.81 -35.60 -15.74
N ARG A 40 -7.20 -36.88 -15.67
CA ARG A 40 -8.18 -37.50 -16.58
C ARG A 40 -9.61 -37.50 -16.08
N ASN A 41 -9.82 -37.36 -14.77
CA ASN A 41 -11.13 -37.51 -14.14
C ASN A 41 -11.49 -36.37 -13.18
N SER A 42 -10.60 -35.40 -12.98
CA SER A 42 -10.85 -34.19 -12.20
C SER A 42 -10.13 -32.99 -12.82
N GLN A 43 -10.24 -31.83 -12.19
CA GLN A 43 -9.53 -30.60 -12.57
C GLN A 43 -8.09 -30.53 -12.00
N LEU A 44 -7.57 -31.63 -11.47
CA LEU A 44 -6.17 -31.71 -11.06
C LEU A 44 -5.29 -31.44 -12.29
N ASN A 45 -4.40 -30.46 -12.22
CA ASN A 45 -3.62 -30.07 -13.40
C ASN A 45 -2.34 -30.91 -13.62
N ASN A 46 -1.95 -31.73 -12.64
CA ASN A 46 -0.74 -32.55 -12.72
C ASN A 46 -0.86 -33.80 -11.82
N ASP A 47 -0.51 -34.97 -12.36
CA ASP A 47 -0.59 -36.27 -11.66
C ASP A 47 0.66 -36.57 -10.81
N VAL A 48 1.73 -35.79 -10.94
CA VAL A 48 2.96 -35.94 -10.15
C VAL A 48 2.83 -35.12 -8.86
N VAL A 49 2.22 -35.72 -7.84
CA VAL A 49 2.03 -35.13 -6.52
C VAL A 49 3.21 -35.48 -5.62
N LEU A 50 3.78 -34.45 -4.98
CA LEU A 50 4.97 -34.56 -4.12
C LEU A 50 4.66 -34.40 -2.63
N CYS A 51 3.64 -33.61 -2.29
CA CYS A 51 3.26 -33.36 -0.91
C CYS A 51 1.78 -32.98 -0.80
N MET A 52 1.22 -33.15 0.39
CA MET A 52 -0.16 -32.76 0.70
C MET A 52 -0.24 -32.16 2.11
N ALA A 53 -1.16 -31.23 2.31
CA ALA A 53 -1.48 -30.68 3.63
C ALA A 53 -2.97 -30.33 3.72
N GLU A 54 -3.53 -30.32 4.93
CA GLU A 54 -4.89 -29.85 5.17
C GLU A 54 -4.86 -28.43 5.76
N ARG A 55 -5.73 -27.56 5.23
CA ARG A 55 -6.02 -26.25 5.80
C ARG A 55 -7.49 -25.94 5.63
N ASP A 56 -8.17 -25.60 6.74
CA ASP A 56 -9.59 -25.24 6.76
C ASP A 56 -10.49 -26.27 6.04
N GLY A 57 -10.20 -27.57 6.21
CA GLY A 57 -10.94 -28.67 5.59
C GLY A 57 -10.64 -28.91 4.10
N HIS A 58 -9.81 -28.07 3.47
CA HIS A 58 -9.36 -28.24 2.10
C HIS A 58 -8.03 -29.01 2.05
N ILE A 59 -7.86 -29.81 1.01
CA ILE A 59 -6.63 -30.56 0.76
C ILE A 59 -5.78 -29.79 -0.24
N TRP A 60 -4.63 -29.32 0.22
CA TRP A 60 -3.62 -28.64 -0.57
C TRP A 60 -2.65 -29.68 -1.11
N ILE A 61 -2.38 -29.64 -2.42
CA ILE A 61 -1.67 -30.69 -3.15
C ILE A 61 -0.54 -30.03 -3.93
N GLY A 62 0.69 -30.20 -3.45
CA GLY A 62 1.89 -29.71 -4.13
C GLY A 62 2.35 -30.70 -5.20
N THR A 63 2.64 -30.19 -6.40
CA THR A 63 2.99 -31.00 -7.57
C THR A 63 4.38 -30.69 -8.11
N ASP A 64 4.92 -31.55 -8.96
CA ASP A 64 6.13 -31.26 -9.72
C ASP A 64 5.80 -30.54 -11.03
N GLY A 65 5.71 -29.21 -10.99
CA GLY A 65 5.56 -28.36 -12.17
C GLY A 65 4.13 -27.89 -12.46
N GLY A 66 3.13 -28.36 -11.72
CA GLY A 66 1.74 -27.88 -11.80
C GLY A 66 1.35 -26.84 -10.73
N GLY A 67 2.26 -26.49 -9.82
CA GLY A 67 1.97 -25.61 -8.69
C GLY A 67 1.24 -26.35 -7.56
N ILE A 68 0.27 -25.66 -6.96
CA ILE A 68 -0.53 -26.17 -5.84
C ILE A 68 -1.98 -26.27 -6.28
N ASN A 69 -2.55 -27.47 -6.15
CA ASN A 69 -3.98 -27.69 -6.35
C ASN A 69 -4.66 -27.65 -4.96
N VAL A 70 -5.73 -26.89 -4.82
CA VAL A 70 -6.53 -26.79 -3.58
C VAL A 70 -7.87 -27.45 -3.84
N LEU A 71 -8.07 -28.62 -3.25
CA LEU A 71 -9.26 -29.46 -3.38
C LEU A 71 -10.19 -29.24 -2.18
N ASP A 72 -11.45 -28.90 -2.46
CA ASP A 72 -12.53 -29.10 -1.50
C ASP A 72 -13.01 -30.56 -1.63
N PRO A 73 -12.79 -31.40 -0.60
CA PRO A 73 -13.12 -32.82 -0.68
C PRO A 73 -14.63 -33.10 -0.63
N GLU A 74 -15.47 -32.11 -0.28
CA GLU A 74 -16.92 -32.25 -0.19
C GLU A 74 -17.61 -31.90 -1.51
N THR A 75 -17.19 -30.80 -2.14
CA THR A 75 -17.72 -30.36 -3.45
C THR A 75 -16.96 -30.96 -4.62
N GLN A 76 -15.75 -31.49 -4.39
CA GLN A 76 -14.81 -31.99 -5.40
C GLN A 76 -14.27 -30.91 -6.35
N GLU A 77 -14.49 -29.63 -6.02
CA GLU A 77 -13.92 -28.51 -6.76
C GLU A 77 -12.42 -28.40 -6.50
N ILE A 78 -11.65 -28.11 -7.55
CA ILE A 78 -10.20 -27.91 -7.47
C ILE A 78 -9.89 -26.53 -8.05
N SER A 79 -9.18 -25.71 -7.27
CA SER A 79 -8.56 -24.49 -7.75
C SER A 79 -7.04 -24.67 -7.82
N VAL A 80 -6.37 -23.87 -8.65
CA VAL A 80 -4.93 -24.00 -8.89
C VAL A 80 -4.24 -22.68 -8.57
N LEU A 81 -3.20 -22.76 -7.75
CA LEU A 81 -2.20 -21.72 -7.58
C LEU A 81 -0.98 -22.10 -8.43
N GLU A 82 -0.65 -21.27 -9.41
CA GLU A 82 0.48 -21.49 -10.31
C GLU A 82 1.28 -20.20 -10.52
N HIS A 83 2.44 -20.33 -11.13
CA HIS A 83 3.29 -19.24 -11.56
C HIS A 83 2.72 -18.60 -12.82
N ILE A 84 2.42 -17.31 -12.72
CA ILE A 84 1.96 -16.50 -13.83
C ILE A 84 3.01 -15.42 -14.07
N PRO A 85 3.75 -15.46 -15.20
CA PRO A 85 4.75 -14.45 -15.52
C PRO A 85 4.17 -13.03 -15.46
N GLY A 86 4.86 -12.13 -14.76
CA GLY A 86 4.43 -10.74 -14.56
C GLY A 86 3.35 -10.53 -13.49
N ASN A 87 2.89 -11.58 -12.80
CA ASN A 87 1.99 -11.45 -11.66
C ASN A 87 2.73 -11.76 -10.35
N ASN A 88 3.05 -10.71 -9.59
CA ASN A 88 3.76 -10.80 -8.30
C ASN A 88 2.95 -11.48 -7.18
N TYR A 89 1.66 -11.75 -7.41
CA TYR A 89 0.77 -12.42 -6.47
C TYR A 89 0.44 -13.87 -6.90
N SER A 90 1.15 -14.36 -7.91
CA SER A 90 1.13 -15.78 -8.32
C SER A 90 2.25 -16.54 -7.60
N LEU A 91 2.30 -17.88 -7.77
CA LEU A 91 3.43 -18.61 -7.19
C LEU A 91 4.75 -18.18 -7.85
N PRO A 92 5.86 -18.09 -7.11
CA PRO A 92 7.16 -17.82 -7.72
C PRO A 92 7.66 -18.97 -8.60
N VAL A 93 7.26 -20.21 -8.29
CA VAL A 93 7.62 -21.43 -9.04
C VAL A 93 6.52 -22.50 -8.90
N ASN A 94 6.48 -23.46 -9.83
CA ASN A 94 5.45 -24.49 -9.90
C ASN A 94 5.83 -25.86 -9.31
N SER A 95 7.07 -26.09 -8.92
CA SER A 95 7.47 -27.36 -8.31
C SER A 95 7.52 -27.23 -6.79
N ILE A 96 6.60 -27.91 -6.11
CA ILE A 96 6.36 -27.77 -4.67
C ILE A 96 6.70 -29.07 -3.97
N LEU A 97 7.75 -29.05 -3.15
CA LEU A 97 8.32 -30.21 -2.46
C LEU A 97 7.60 -30.54 -1.16
N CYS A 98 7.20 -29.52 -0.40
CA CYS A 98 6.52 -29.72 0.87
C CYS A 98 5.51 -28.61 1.13
N LEU A 99 4.46 -28.97 1.86
CA LEU A 99 3.44 -28.05 2.35
C LEU A 99 3.34 -28.22 3.87
N HIS A 100 3.17 -27.12 4.58
CA HIS A 100 3.02 -27.12 6.02
C HIS A 100 2.01 -26.07 6.44
N ASN A 101 0.93 -26.52 7.09
CA ASN A 101 0.01 -25.65 7.79
C ASN A 101 0.53 -25.44 9.22
N ASP A 102 0.90 -24.21 9.57
CA ASP A 102 1.46 -23.91 10.89
C ASP A 102 0.37 -23.81 11.98
N VAL A 103 0.81 -23.66 13.23
CA VAL A 103 -0.10 -23.55 14.39
C VAL A 103 -1.01 -22.32 14.35
N ASN A 104 -0.67 -21.32 13.54
CA ASN A 104 -1.46 -20.11 13.34
C ASN A 104 -2.36 -20.22 12.11
N ASN A 105 -2.43 -21.39 11.47
CA ASN A 105 -3.17 -21.66 10.24
C ASN A 105 -2.63 -20.89 9.01
N ASN A 106 -1.33 -20.57 8.98
CA ASN A 106 -0.67 -20.08 7.76
C ASN A 106 -0.16 -21.26 6.93
N MET A 107 -0.30 -21.15 5.60
CA MET A 107 0.24 -22.15 4.68
C MET A 107 1.64 -21.78 4.22
N TRP A 108 2.58 -22.68 4.46
CA TRP A 108 3.97 -22.59 4.00
C TRP A 108 4.24 -23.65 2.94
N ALA A 109 4.95 -23.28 1.88
CA ALA A 109 5.36 -24.19 0.83
C ALA A 109 6.88 -24.14 0.63
N GLY A 110 7.54 -25.28 0.70
CA GLY A 110 8.92 -25.43 0.25
C GLY A 110 8.94 -25.80 -1.22
N SER A 111 9.67 -25.06 -2.05
CA SER A 111 9.71 -25.26 -3.49
C SER A 111 11.05 -25.77 -4.00
N ILE A 112 11.05 -26.39 -5.18
CA ILE A 112 12.29 -26.71 -5.90
C ILE A 112 12.86 -25.40 -6.42
N ARG A 113 14.02 -24.98 -5.88
CA ARG A 113 14.81 -23.80 -6.31
C ARG A 113 14.17 -22.42 -6.07
N GLY A 114 12.92 -22.34 -5.61
CA GLY A 114 12.26 -21.07 -5.25
C GLY A 114 12.30 -20.74 -3.75
N GLY A 115 12.89 -21.60 -2.92
CA GLY A 115 12.96 -21.40 -1.47
C GLY A 115 11.63 -21.63 -0.76
N LEU A 116 11.44 -20.91 0.35
CA LEU A 116 10.25 -20.97 1.20
C LEU A 116 9.22 -19.91 0.77
N ILE A 117 7.98 -20.33 0.63
CA ILE A 117 6.85 -19.50 0.17
C ILE A 117 5.82 -19.45 1.31
N ASN A 118 5.35 -18.26 1.64
CA ASN A 118 4.21 -18.07 2.54
C ASN A 118 2.98 -17.72 1.70
N ILE A 119 1.90 -18.50 1.82
CA ILE A 119 0.68 -18.33 1.04
C ILE A 119 -0.41 -17.76 1.94
N ARG A 120 -0.89 -16.58 1.57
CA ARG A 120 -1.85 -15.80 2.34
C ARG A 120 -2.89 -15.15 1.44
N GLU A 121 -4.03 -14.88 2.03
CA GLU A 121 -5.03 -14.02 1.42
C GLU A 121 -4.66 -12.56 1.71
N ILE A 122 -4.80 -11.71 0.71
CA ILE A 122 -4.49 -10.28 0.79
C ILE A 122 -5.71 -9.48 0.36
N SER A 123 -5.89 -8.33 0.98
CA SER A 123 -6.99 -7.40 0.67
C SER A 123 -6.54 -6.20 -0.16
N MET A 124 -5.26 -6.13 -0.49
CA MET A 124 -4.69 -5.11 -1.37
C MET A 124 -3.84 -5.76 -2.44
N LYS A 125 -3.76 -5.13 -3.61
CA LYS A 125 -3.02 -5.64 -4.75
C LYS A 125 -2.42 -4.50 -5.57
N THR A 126 -1.13 -4.56 -5.85
CA THR A 126 -0.41 -3.60 -6.68
C THR A 126 -0.17 -4.19 -8.06
N TYR A 127 -0.88 -3.70 -9.06
CA TYR A 127 -0.64 -4.06 -10.46
C TYR A 127 0.59 -3.31 -10.97
N THR A 128 1.59 -4.06 -11.44
CA THR A 128 2.86 -3.55 -11.98
C THR A 128 2.90 -3.70 -13.50
N ASP A 129 4.00 -3.27 -14.12
CA ASP A 129 4.21 -3.43 -15.55
C ASP A 129 4.30 -4.91 -15.94
N ALA A 130 3.69 -5.23 -17.07
CA ALA A 130 3.77 -6.54 -17.68
C ALA A 130 4.32 -6.38 -19.11
N VAL A 131 4.97 -7.44 -19.60
CA VAL A 131 5.45 -7.48 -20.98
C VAL A 131 4.29 -7.23 -21.96
N PRO A 132 4.52 -6.50 -23.06
CA PRO A 132 3.48 -6.21 -24.04
C PRO A 132 2.74 -7.48 -24.51
N GLY A 133 1.41 -7.45 -24.43
CA GLY A 133 0.56 -8.59 -24.78
C GLY A 133 0.15 -9.49 -23.60
N ASN A 134 0.76 -9.30 -22.42
CA ASN A 134 0.30 -9.91 -21.18
C ASN A 134 -0.81 -9.07 -20.54
N ASP A 135 -1.92 -9.71 -20.18
CA ASP A 135 -3.10 -9.08 -19.60
C ASP A 135 -3.08 -9.03 -18.05
N ALA A 136 -1.98 -9.44 -17.41
CA ALA A 136 -1.84 -9.48 -15.96
C ALA A 136 -1.40 -8.15 -15.32
N GLY A 137 -1.02 -7.15 -16.12
CA GLY A 137 -0.47 -5.90 -15.61
C GLY A 137 -0.58 -4.70 -16.55
N LEU A 138 0.01 -3.59 -16.12
CA LEU A 138 0.06 -2.32 -16.84
C LEU A 138 1.04 -2.38 -18.01
N SER A 139 0.87 -1.50 -18.99
CA SER A 139 1.87 -1.30 -20.05
C SER A 139 3.13 -0.56 -19.59
N ASP A 140 3.05 0.14 -18.45
CA ASP A 140 4.14 0.90 -17.83
C ASP A 140 3.83 1.11 -16.34
N ASN A 141 4.85 1.21 -15.50
CA ASN A 141 4.70 1.33 -14.05
C ASN A 141 4.19 2.69 -13.57
N THR A 142 4.48 3.77 -14.28
CA THR A 142 4.15 5.11 -13.79
C THR A 142 2.73 5.46 -14.19
N VAL A 143 1.80 5.40 -13.23
CA VAL A 143 0.38 5.70 -13.45
C VAL A 143 0.15 7.19 -13.26
N LEU A 144 -0.41 7.87 -14.26
CA LEU A 144 -0.59 9.33 -14.26
C LEU A 144 -2.04 9.77 -14.13
N SER A 145 -2.99 8.95 -14.58
CA SER A 145 -4.41 9.28 -14.55
C SER A 145 -5.28 8.03 -14.46
N LEU A 146 -6.42 8.18 -13.77
CA LEU A 146 -7.42 7.15 -13.60
C LEU A 146 -8.79 7.72 -13.95
N TYR A 147 -9.60 6.94 -14.65
CA TYR A 147 -11.00 7.26 -14.94
C TYR A 147 -11.85 5.99 -14.91
N GLN A 148 -12.92 5.97 -14.13
CA GLN A 148 -13.89 4.87 -14.18
C GLN A 148 -14.96 5.20 -15.22
N ASP A 149 -15.12 4.31 -16.19
CA ASP A 149 -16.17 4.44 -17.19
C ASP A 149 -17.55 4.21 -16.55
N SER A 150 -18.45 5.17 -16.73
CA SER A 150 -19.78 5.14 -16.12
C SER A 150 -20.70 4.06 -16.72
N VAL A 151 -20.40 3.61 -17.95
CA VAL A 151 -21.22 2.61 -18.67
C VAL A 151 -20.75 1.19 -18.36
N SER A 152 -19.47 0.89 -18.61
CA SER A 152 -18.93 -0.47 -18.41
C SER A 152 -18.47 -0.75 -16.98
N GLY A 153 -18.13 0.29 -16.21
CA GLY A 153 -17.46 0.15 -14.92
C GLY A 153 -15.96 -0.18 -15.02
N ASP A 154 -15.42 -0.31 -16.24
CA ASP A 154 -13.99 -0.51 -16.48
C ASP A 154 -13.18 0.72 -16.02
N ILE A 155 -11.93 0.48 -15.61
CA ILE A 155 -11.01 1.54 -15.19
C ILE A 155 -10.01 1.80 -16.31
N TRP A 156 -10.01 3.03 -16.79
CA TRP A 156 -9.07 3.54 -17.78
C TRP A 156 -7.90 4.20 -17.08
N ILE A 157 -6.69 3.80 -17.48
CA ILE A 157 -5.45 4.12 -16.80
C ILE A 157 -4.47 4.70 -17.82
N GLY A 158 -4.04 5.92 -17.57
CA GLY A 158 -3.04 6.61 -18.39
C GLY A 158 -1.67 6.51 -17.75
N THR A 159 -0.65 6.14 -18.51
CA THR A 159 0.71 5.94 -17.99
C THR A 159 1.72 6.90 -18.61
N ASP A 160 2.93 6.97 -18.04
CA ASP A 160 4.02 7.81 -18.53
C ASP A 160 4.78 7.13 -19.69
N GLY A 161 4.23 7.21 -20.90
CA GLY A 161 4.86 6.66 -22.11
C GLY A 161 4.32 5.30 -22.53
N GLY A 162 3.78 4.49 -21.61
CA GLY A 162 3.08 3.24 -21.92
C GLY A 162 1.73 3.43 -22.66
N GLY A 163 1.18 4.65 -22.67
CA GLY A 163 -0.10 4.95 -23.29
C GLY A 163 -1.31 4.70 -22.39
N LEU A 164 -2.40 4.23 -23.01
CA LEU A 164 -3.70 3.99 -22.40
C LEU A 164 -3.90 2.50 -22.13
N ASN A 165 -4.35 2.20 -20.92
CA ASN A 165 -4.69 0.86 -20.44
C ASN A 165 -6.16 0.84 -20.03
N ARG A 166 -6.78 -0.34 -20.12
CA ARG A 166 -8.12 -0.61 -19.57
C ARG A 166 -8.06 -1.83 -18.67
N LEU A 167 -8.41 -1.66 -17.40
CA LEU A 167 -8.58 -2.71 -16.42
C LEU A 167 -10.07 -3.05 -16.30
N ASN A 168 -10.40 -4.33 -16.43
CA ASN A 168 -11.70 -4.83 -15.99
C ASN A 168 -11.61 -5.25 -14.51
N PRO A 169 -12.31 -4.58 -13.58
CA PRO A 169 -12.19 -4.91 -12.15
C PRO A 169 -12.79 -6.26 -11.76
N GLY A 170 -13.65 -6.85 -12.60
CA GLY A 170 -14.29 -8.15 -12.31
C GLY A 170 -13.39 -9.33 -12.65
N THR A 171 -12.65 -9.25 -13.77
CA THR A 171 -11.72 -10.32 -14.20
C THR A 171 -10.27 -10.01 -13.84
N GLU A 172 -9.98 -8.79 -13.38
CA GLU A 172 -8.63 -8.27 -13.13
C GLU A 172 -7.69 -8.37 -14.34
N LYS A 173 -8.24 -8.28 -15.55
CA LYS A 173 -7.47 -8.33 -16.79
C LYS A 173 -7.26 -6.95 -17.39
N PHE A 174 -6.09 -6.74 -17.95
CA PHE A 174 -5.66 -5.52 -18.63
C PHE A 174 -5.74 -5.67 -20.14
N ARG A 175 -6.13 -4.58 -20.80
CA ARG A 175 -5.98 -4.40 -22.25
C ARG A 175 -5.17 -3.14 -22.50
N HIS A 176 -4.12 -3.26 -23.32
CA HIS A 176 -3.26 -2.14 -23.71
C HIS A 176 -3.62 -1.66 -25.12
N TYR A 177 -3.58 -0.34 -25.36
CA TYR A 177 -3.92 0.23 -26.67
C TYR A 177 -2.67 0.74 -27.40
N GLN A 178 -2.19 -0.08 -28.36
CA GLN A 178 -0.95 0.18 -29.09
C GLN A 178 -0.91 1.54 -29.82
N ALA A 179 -2.07 2.02 -30.28
CA ALA A 179 -2.20 3.34 -30.93
C ALA A 179 -1.76 4.51 -30.03
N THR A 180 -1.69 4.28 -28.71
CA THR A 180 -1.29 5.28 -27.71
C THR A 180 0.11 5.04 -27.14
N TRP A 181 0.87 4.07 -27.66
CA TRP A 181 2.24 3.83 -27.20
C TRP A 181 3.16 5.02 -27.43
N LYS A 182 4.17 5.15 -26.56
CA LYS A 182 5.10 6.30 -26.52
C LYS A 182 4.38 7.62 -26.30
N THR A 183 3.21 7.58 -25.66
CA THR A 183 2.48 8.78 -25.25
C THR A 183 2.32 8.82 -23.75
N LYS A 184 2.49 10.02 -23.20
CA LYS A 184 2.21 10.32 -21.80
C LYS A 184 0.75 10.74 -21.67
N VAL A 185 -0.08 9.82 -21.20
CA VAL A 185 -1.53 10.05 -21.04
C VAL A 185 -1.74 10.75 -19.70
N ALA A 186 -1.71 12.07 -19.74
CA ALA A 186 -1.65 12.88 -18.55
C ALA A 186 -3.01 12.98 -17.85
N SER A 187 -4.13 12.96 -18.57
CA SER A 187 -5.46 13.00 -17.97
C SER A 187 -6.49 12.32 -18.88
N ILE A 188 -7.50 11.69 -18.26
CA ILE A 188 -8.55 10.92 -18.93
C ILE A 188 -9.89 11.34 -18.34
N THR A 189 -10.88 11.53 -19.20
CA THR A 189 -12.27 11.67 -18.78
C THR A 189 -13.22 11.09 -19.82
N GLY A 190 -14.47 10.85 -19.43
CA GLY A 190 -15.54 10.52 -20.38
C GLY A 190 -15.80 11.68 -21.34
N PHE A 191 -16.06 11.34 -22.61
CA PHE A 191 -16.49 12.30 -23.64
C PHE A 191 -17.93 11.98 -24.05
N THR A 192 -18.15 10.81 -24.65
CA THR A 192 -19.48 10.25 -24.93
C THR A 192 -19.59 8.85 -24.32
N SER A 193 -20.73 8.17 -24.51
CA SER A 193 -20.89 6.78 -24.05
C SER A 193 -19.84 5.83 -24.64
N ASN A 194 -19.36 6.09 -25.87
CA ASN A 194 -18.38 5.26 -26.57
C ASN A 194 -16.99 5.91 -26.70
N GLU A 195 -16.78 7.11 -26.15
CA GLU A 195 -15.53 7.86 -26.34
C GLU A 195 -14.99 8.44 -25.04
N LEU A 196 -13.67 8.56 -24.98
CA LEU A 196 -12.93 9.22 -23.92
C LEU A 196 -12.27 10.47 -24.48
N LEU A 197 -12.09 11.47 -23.63
CA LEU A 197 -11.20 12.60 -23.90
C LEU A 197 -9.89 12.35 -23.16
N LEU A 198 -8.79 12.40 -23.92
CA LEU A 198 -7.43 12.23 -23.43
C LEU A 198 -6.69 13.56 -23.54
N SER A 199 -6.00 13.93 -22.46
CA SER A 199 -4.96 14.95 -22.50
C SER A 199 -3.60 14.26 -22.63
N LEU A 200 -2.96 14.43 -23.79
CA LEU A 200 -1.65 13.87 -24.08
C LEU A 200 -0.59 14.94 -23.93
N PHE A 201 0.38 14.72 -23.03
CA PHE A 201 1.41 15.70 -22.72
C PHE A 201 2.18 16.10 -24.00
N SER A 202 2.34 17.41 -24.21
CA SER A 202 2.95 18.03 -25.39
C SER A 202 2.27 17.77 -26.75
N LYS A 203 1.14 17.04 -26.79
CA LYS A 203 0.40 16.75 -28.03
C LYS A 203 -0.97 17.43 -28.07
N GLY A 204 -1.60 17.67 -26.92
CA GLY A 204 -2.90 18.33 -26.80
C GLY A 204 -4.04 17.36 -26.47
N LEU A 205 -5.27 17.73 -26.85
CA LEU A 205 -6.48 16.95 -26.57
C LEU A 205 -6.80 15.99 -27.71
N PHE A 206 -7.24 14.78 -27.35
CA PHE A 206 -7.63 13.75 -28.31
C PHE A 206 -8.88 13.01 -27.86
N ILE A 207 -9.77 12.72 -28.81
CA ILE A 207 -10.90 11.83 -28.61
C ILE A 207 -10.43 10.41 -28.92
N PHE A 208 -10.72 9.49 -28.00
CA PHE A 208 -10.38 8.08 -28.12
C PHE A 208 -11.66 7.24 -28.20
N ASN A 209 -11.81 6.47 -29.27
CA ASN A 209 -12.95 5.59 -29.46
C ASN A 209 -12.74 4.25 -28.74
N LYS A 210 -13.60 3.92 -27.77
CA LYS A 210 -13.46 2.72 -26.92
C LYS A 210 -13.57 1.41 -27.71
N SER A 211 -14.31 1.41 -28.81
CA SER A 211 -14.57 0.22 -29.63
C SER A 211 -13.44 -0.04 -30.64
N THR A 212 -13.02 0.99 -31.37
CA THR A 212 -12.02 0.86 -32.45
C THR A 212 -10.58 1.05 -31.98
N GLY A 213 -10.38 1.75 -30.85
CA GLY A 213 -9.06 2.17 -30.39
C GLY A 213 -8.46 3.34 -31.18
N ASN A 214 -9.24 3.98 -32.05
CA ASN A 214 -8.78 5.12 -32.85
C ASN A 214 -8.69 6.39 -32.01
N LEU A 215 -7.70 7.22 -32.35
CA LEU A 215 -7.40 8.48 -31.69
C LEU A 215 -7.54 9.62 -32.70
N THR A 216 -8.36 10.63 -32.39
CA THR A 216 -8.57 11.82 -33.24
C THR A 216 -8.26 13.10 -32.46
N PRO A 217 -7.51 14.07 -33.02
CA PRO A 217 -7.26 15.34 -32.35
C PRO A 217 -8.56 16.11 -32.11
N LEU A 218 -8.70 16.70 -30.92
CA LEU A 218 -9.75 17.68 -30.63
C LEU A 218 -9.16 19.08 -30.75
N VAL A 219 -9.69 19.88 -31.67
CA VAL A 219 -9.33 21.29 -31.85
C VAL A 219 -10.50 22.13 -31.37
N VAL A 220 -10.24 23.00 -30.41
CA VAL A 220 -11.23 23.95 -29.88
C VAL A 220 -11.37 25.13 -30.86
N ASP A 221 -12.55 25.75 -30.94
CA ASP A 221 -12.78 26.98 -31.71
C ASP A 221 -12.18 28.24 -31.03
N ASN A 222 -10.90 28.14 -30.64
CA ASN A 222 -10.08 29.21 -30.07
C ASN A 222 -8.59 28.83 -30.21
N GLU A 223 -7.87 29.53 -31.10
CA GLU A 223 -6.47 29.23 -31.41
C GLU A 223 -5.52 29.45 -30.21
N GLU A 224 -5.77 30.48 -29.40
CA GLU A 224 -4.97 30.79 -28.22
C GLU A 224 -5.08 29.68 -27.17
N ILE A 225 -6.29 29.18 -26.91
CA ILE A 225 -6.54 28.05 -26.02
C ILE A 225 -5.84 26.79 -26.53
N ASN A 226 -5.93 26.48 -27.83
CA ASN A 226 -5.24 25.32 -28.41
C ASN A 226 -3.71 25.43 -28.23
N ASN A 227 -3.15 26.62 -28.45
CA ASN A 227 -1.72 26.87 -28.27
C ASN A 227 -1.30 26.75 -26.81
N LEU A 228 -2.09 27.26 -25.86
CA LEU A 228 -1.85 27.10 -24.43
C LEU A 228 -1.90 25.63 -24.01
N ILE A 229 -2.88 24.87 -24.47
CA ILE A 229 -3.02 23.44 -24.16
C ILE A 229 -1.81 22.65 -24.66
N ARG A 230 -1.27 22.99 -25.84
CA ARG A 230 -0.20 22.21 -26.48
C ARG A 230 1.22 22.65 -26.10
N TYR A 231 1.46 23.95 -25.97
CA TYR A 231 2.80 24.54 -25.90
C TYR A 231 3.12 25.25 -24.58
N SER A 232 2.19 25.31 -23.61
CA SER A 232 2.48 25.93 -22.31
C SER A 232 3.51 25.17 -21.46
N GLY A 233 3.81 23.91 -21.82
CA GLY A 233 4.60 22.99 -20.99
C GLY A 233 3.88 22.54 -19.72
N ARG A 234 2.66 23.04 -19.45
CA ARG A 234 1.81 22.63 -18.34
C ARG A 234 0.88 21.52 -18.79
N THR A 235 0.62 20.59 -17.87
CA THR A 235 -0.39 19.55 -18.11
C THR A 235 -1.77 20.16 -18.00
N VAL A 236 -2.62 19.96 -19.01
CA VAL A 236 -4.04 20.29 -18.93
C VAL A 236 -4.79 19.06 -18.42
N ASN A 237 -5.39 19.13 -17.23
CA ASN A 237 -6.26 18.05 -16.77
C ASN A 237 -7.64 18.20 -17.40
N VAL A 238 -8.26 17.08 -17.74
CA VAL A 238 -9.60 17.04 -18.31
C VAL A 238 -10.54 16.36 -17.34
N TYR A 239 -11.74 16.91 -17.19
CA TYR A 239 -12.67 16.37 -16.20
C TYR A 239 -14.13 16.62 -16.57
N GLN A 240 -14.90 15.54 -16.75
CA GLN A 240 -16.31 15.60 -17.10
C GLN A 240 -17.14 15.80 -15.83
N MET A 241 -17.80 16.96 -15.74
CA MET A 241 -18.69 17.25 -14.61
C MET A 241 -20.06 16.60 -14.77
N VAL A 242 -20.64 16.77 -15.96
CA VAL A 242 -21.95 16.26 -16.34
C VAL A 242 -21.89 15.74 -17.77
N PRO A 243 -22.75 14.80 -18.17
CA PRO A 243 -22.84 14.39 -19.56
C PRO A 243 -23.00 15.61 -20.49
N GLY A 244 -22.13 15.72 -21.50
CA GLY A 244 -22.14 16.82 -22.45
C GLY A 244 -21.22 18.00 -22.13
N SER A 245 -20.58 18.07 -20.95
CA SER A 245 -19.64 19.16 -20.62
C SER A 245 -18.37 18.67 -19.94
N VAL A 246 -17.23 19.23 -20.37
CA VAL A 246 -15.90 18.90 -19.85
C VAL A 246 -15.18 20.16 -19.42
N LEU A 247 -14.55 20.12 -18.24
CA LEU A 247 -13.62 21.13 -17.80
C LEU A 247 -12.22 20.83 -18.33
N LEU A 248 -11.55 21.87 -18.83
CA LEU A 248 -10.14 21.89 -19.16
C LEU A 248 -9.43 22.72 -18.09
N LEU A 249 -8.64 22.03 -17.28
CA LEU A 249 -7.97 22.53 -16.09
C LEU A 249 -6.51 22.86 -16.45
N GLY A 250 -6.26 24.10 -16.85
CA GLY A 250 -4.94 24.62 -17.20
C GLY A 250 -4.54 25.82 -16.34
N SER A 251 -3.88 26.81 -16.95
CA SER A 251 -3.62 28.12 -16.30
C SER A 251 -4.90 28.89 -16.00
N HIS A 252 -5.96 28.62 -16.76
CA HIS A 252 -7.33 29.02 -16.47
C HIS A 252 -8.22 27.79 -16.55
N ILE A 253 -9.40 27.89 -15.94
CA ILE A 253 -10.44 26.86 -16.10
C ILE A 253 -11.32 27.22 -17.28
N TYR A 254 -11.37 26.32 -18.26
CA TYR A 254 -12.27 26.41 -19.40
C TYR A 254 -13.35 25.34 -19.33
N ARG A 255 -14.56 25.69 -19.76
CA ARG A 255 -15.67 24.75 -19.93
C ARG A 255 -15.90 24.51 -21.41
N TYR A 256 -15.68 23.28 -21.85
CA TYR A 256 -15.95 22.79 -23.19
C TYR A 256 -17.35 22.15 -23.23
N ASP A 257 -18.22 22.65 -24.10
CA ASP A 257 -19.52 22.04 -24.40
C ASP A 257 -19.38 21.09 -25.59
N ILE A 258 -19.71 19.81 -25.38
CA ILE A 258 -19.49 18.75 -26.37
C ILE A 258 -20.41 18.91 -27.58
N ALA A 259 -21.66 19.35 -27.37
CA ALA A 259 -22.65 19.42 -28.43
C ALA A 259 -22.39 20.58 -29.40
N SER A 260 -22.03 21.75 -28.87
CA SER A 260 -21.76 22.96 -29.65
C SER A 260 -20.30 23.12 -30.05
N GLY A 261 -19.37 22.43 -29.38
CA GLY A 261 -17.92 22.58 -29.56
C GLY A 261 -17.35 23.89 -29.01
N LYS A 262 -18.16 24.69 -28.31
CA LYS A 262 -17.78 26.00 -27.77
C LYS A 262 -17.06 25.88 -26.44
N VAL A 263 -16.23 26.89 -26.17
CA VAL A 263 -15.53 27.03 -24.89
C VAL A 263 -15.91 28.32 -24.19
N ASP A 264 -16.30 28.20 -22.93
CA ASP A 264 -16.52 29.31 -22.02
C ASP A 264 -15.38 29.38 -20.99
N VAL A 265 -14.96 30.60 -20.64
CA VAL A 265 -14.01 30.83 -19.55
C VAL A 265 -14.77 30.91 -18.23
N ILE A 266 -14.29 30.22 -17.19
CA ILE A 266 -14.84 30.35 -15.84
C ILE A 266 -14.43 31.70 -15.25
N LYS A 267 -15.35 32.37 -14.54
CA LYS A 267 -15.04 33.64 -13.87
C LYS A 267 -14.22 33.36 -12.60
N GLU A 268 -12.92 33.62 -12.70
CA GLU A 268 -11.96 33.58 -11.60
C GLU A 268 -11.99 34.91 -10.83
N GLU A 269 -11.66 34.91 -9.53
CA GLU A 269 -11.55 36.16 -8.76
C GLU A 269 -10.33 36.96 -9.21
N GLU A 270 -10.49 38.27 -9.40
CA GLU A 270 -9.43 39.14 -9.94
C GLU A 270 -8.19 39.17 -9.02
N GLY A 271 -7.01 38.96 -9.60
CA GLY A 271 -5.71 39.21 -8.95
C GLY A 271 -4.99 38.00 -8.36
N GLU A 272 -5.49 36.77 -8.53
CA GLU A 272 -4.85 35.57 -7.97
C GLU A 272 -4.72 34.41 -8.98
N ASP A 273 -3.57 34.34 -9.66
CA ASP A 273 -3.22 33.21 -10.53
C ASP A 273 -3.12 31.89 -9.74
N PHE A 274 -3.46 30.77 -10.39
CA PHE A 274 -3.25 29.44 -9.82
C PHE A 274 -1.76 29.13 -9.66
N VAL A 275 -1.41 28.55 -8.51
CA VAL A 275 -0.04 28.10 -8.25
C VAL A 275 0.08 26.62 -8.57
N GLY A 276 0.81 26.31 -9.64
CA GLY A 276 1.02 24.95 -10.11
C GLY A 276 -0.10 24.46 -11.03
N THR A 277 -0.49 23.19 -10.87
CA THR A 277 -1.55 22.56 -11.67
C THR A 277 -2.80 22.40 -10.83
N ILE A 278 -3.95 22.85 -11.37
CA ILE A 278 -5.23 22.68 -10.69
C ILE A 278 -5.76 21.24 -10.84
N LEU A 279 -6.25 20.69 -9.73
CA LEU A 279 -6.75 19.32 -9.63
C LEU A 279 -8.19 19.28 -9.10
N PRO A 280 -9.05 18.38 -9.60
CA PRO A 280 -10.37 18.17 -9.04
C PRO A 280 -10.27 17.48 -7.67
N VAL A 281 -11.07 17.93 -6.71
CA VAL A 281 -11.15 17.37 -5.35
C VAL A 281 -12.45 16.61 -5.14
N SER A 282 -13.60 17.26 -5.41
CA SER A 282 -14.91 16.61 -5.32
C SER A 282 -15.92 17.28 -6.23
N LEU A 283 -16.83 16.49 -6.80
CA LEU A 283 -17.95 16.98 -7.58
C LEU A 283 -19.22 17.03 -6.76
N GLY A 284 -19.98 18.08 -7.00
CA GLY A 284 -21.35 18.22 -6.51
C GLY A 284 -22.23 18.84 -7.60
N SER A 285 -23.52 18.57 -7.50
CA SER A 285 -24.53 19.07 -8.45
C SER A 285 -24.64 20.60 -8.45
N ARG A 286 -24.34 21.26 -7.33
CA ARG A 286 -24.36 22.72 -7.18
C ARG A 286 -22.97 23.34 -7.07
N THR A 287 -22.05 22.64 -6.42
CA THR A 287 -20.71 23.14 -6.14
C THR A 287 -19.69 22.05 -6.40
N SER A 288 -18.62 22.37 -7.11
CA SER A 288 -17.47 21.49 -7.30
C SER A 288 -16.22 22.12 -6.69
N TYR A 289 -15.33 21.27 -6.19
CA TYR A 289 -14.14 21.72 -5.48
C TYR A 289 -12.87 21.32 -6.22
N PHE A 290 -11.91 22.23 -6.23
CA PHE A 290 -10.62 22.08 -6.87
C PHE A 290 -9.52 22.52 -5.90
N CYS A 291 -8.30 22.09 -6.14
CA CYS A 291 -7.14 22.59 -5.39
C CYS A 291 -5.98 22.89 -6.33
N ASP A 292 -5.19 23.89 -5.95
CA ASP A 292 -3.84 24.10 -6.46
C ASP A 292 -2.84 23.86 -5.31
N LEU A 293 -1.59 24.32 -5.44
CA LEU A 293 -0.56 24.11 -4.42
C LEU A 293 -0.77 24.92 -3.12
N HIS A 294 -1.69 25.90 -3.08
CA HIS A 294 -1.89 26.74 -1.89
C HIS A 294 -3.35 26.88 -1.45
N ARG A 295 -4.31 26.64 -2.33
CA ARG A 295 -5.72 26.95 -2.10
C ARG A 295 -6.63 25.79 -2.48
N ILE A 296 -7.77 25.74 -1.79
CA ILE A 296 -8.93 24.96 -2.20
C ILE A 296 -9.97 25.96 -2.70
N TYR A 297 -10.51 25.70 -3.88
CA TYR A 297 -11.49 26.52 -4.57
C TYR A 297 -12.86 25.84 -4.60
N ALA A 298 -13.91 26.64 -4.59
CA ALA A 298 -15.28 26.22 -4.86
C ALA A 298 -15.80 26.90 -6.12
N LEU A 299 -16.27 26.09 -7.08
CA LEU A 299 -16.96 26.52 -8.28
C LEU A 299 -18.47 26.40 -8.03
N ASP A 300 -19.18 27.53 -8.03
CA ASP A 300 -20.64 27.55 -8.01
C ASP A 300 -21.16 27.47 -9.45
N HIS A 301 -21.90 26.40 -9.75
CA HIS A 301 -22.40 26.14 -11.11
C HIS A 301 -23.53 27.09 -11.53
N SER A 302 -24.24 27.69 -10.58
CA SER A 302 -25.32 28.64 -10.88
C SER A 302 -24.80 30.01 -11.28
N THR A 303 -23.66 30.43 -10.71
CA THR A 303 -23.04 31.73 -10.99
C THR A 303 -21.84 31.63 -11.94
N ASN A 304 -21.35 30.41 -12.18
CA ASN A 304 -20.13 30.11 -12.94
C ASN A 304 -18.90 30.85 -12.39
N LYS A 305 -18.87 31.05 -11.06
CA LYS A 305 -17.82 31.78 -10.34
C LYS A 305 -17.01 30.82 -9.47
N LEU A 306 -15.69 30.93 -9.60
CA LEU A 306 -14.72 30.24 -8.75
C LEU A 306 -14.27 31.19 -7.63
N HIS A 307 -14.21 30.71 -6.38
CA HIS A 307 -13.69 31.47 -5.24
C HIS A 307 -12.89 30.56 -4.31
N ALA A 308 -11.92 31.11 -3.60
CA ALA A 308 -11.14 30.36 -2.62
C ALA A 308 -11.97 30.11 -1.34
N VAL A 309 -11.95 28.87 -0.85
CA VAL A 309 -12.58 28.48 0.42
C VAL A 309 -11.57 28.13 1.51
N PHE A 310 -10.32 27.91 1.14
CA PHE A 310 -9.20 27.67 2.04
C PHE A 310 -7.90 28.14 1.37
N THR A 311 -7.00 28.72 2.16
CA THR A 311 -5.65 29.10 1.75
C THR A 311 -4.69 28.65 2.85
N CYS A 312 -3.66 27.87 2.51
CA CYS A 312 -2.66 27.45 3.48
C CYS A 312 -1.66 28.59 3.79
N GLY A 313 -0.86 28.40 4.84
CA GLY A 313 0.23 29.33 5.18
C GLY A 313 1.31 29.37 4.11
N ARG A 314 2.12 30.44 4.09
CA ARG A 314 3.17 30.67 3.07
C ARG A 314 4.19 29.54 2.93
N ASP A 315 4.54 28.89 4.04
CA ASP A 315 5.54 27.80 4.07
C ASP A 315 4.91 26.40 3.95
N THR A 316 3.64 26.34 3.54
CA THR A 316 2.89 25.10 3.34
C THR A 316 2.53 24.96 1.86
N LEU A 317 2.74 23.76 1.32
CA LEU A 317 2.32 23.35 -0.02
C LEU A 317 1.32 22.22 0.12
N ILE A 318 0.15 22.39 -0.50
CA ILE A 318 -0.87 21.38 -0.62
C ILE A 318 -0.45 20.43 -1.73
N ASN A 319 -0.14 19.18 -1.35
CA ASN A 319 0.22 18.15 -2.32
C ASN A 319 -1.02 17.42 -2.82
N SER A 320 -1.98 17.15 -1.93
CA SER A 320 -3.17 16.38 -2.25
C SER A 320 -4.32 16.74 -1.31
N VAL A 321 -5.54 16.79 -1.85
CA VAL A 321 -6.77 17.02 -1.08
C VAL A 321 -7.76 15.90 -1.36
N SER A 322 -8.52 15.50 -0.35
CA SER A 322 -9.68 14.63 -0.49
C SER A 322 -10.79 15.09 0.45
N ARG A 323 -12.04 14.82 0.10
CA ARG A 323 -13.20 15.22 0.90
C ARG A 323 -13.93 13.98 1.42
N ASP A 324 -14.24 13.95 2.71
CA ASP A 324 -15.01 12.86 3.31
C ASP A 324 -16.53 13.06 3.17
N GLU A 325 -17.30 12.06 3.58
CA GLU A 325 -18.77 12.06 3.49
C GLU A 325 -19.45 13.12 4.37
N ARG A 326 -18.74 13.65 5.37
CA ARG A 326 -19.22 14.74 6.24
C ARG A 326 -18.95 16.11 5.62
N GLY A 327 -18.27 16.14 4.47
CA GLY A 327 -17.91 17.34 3.74
C GLY A 327 -16.62 18.00 4.23
N VAL A 328 -15.87 17.35 5.13
CA VAL A 328 -14.58 17.84 5.64
C VAL A 328 -13.48 17.55 4.62
N PHE A 329 -12.63 18.54 4.38
CA PHE A 329 -11.44 18.38 3.57
C PHE A 329 -10.32 17.81 4.42
N TRP A 330 -9.77 16.70 3.97
CA TRP A 330 -8.48 16.21 4.41
C TRP A 330 -7.43 16.75 3.45
N ILE A 331 -6.31 17.23 4.01
CA ILE A 331 -5.27 17.95 3.28
C ILE A 331 -3.93 17.30 3.63
N GLY A 332 -3.29 16.71 2.62
CA GLY A 332 -1.91 16.25 2.66
C GLY A 332 -0.98 17.32 2.14
N SER A 333 0.06 17.64 2.92
CA SER A 333 1.00 18.72 2.62
C SER A 333 2.44 18.32 2.90
N ASN A 334 3.38 19.21 2.57
CA ASN A 334 4.78 19.16 3.03
C ASN A 334 4.96 19.36 4.55
N ARG A 335 3.85 19.48 5.31
CA ARG A 335 3.82 19.60 6.77
C ARG A 335 2.98 18.49 7.42
N GLY A 336 2.61 17.45 6.67
CA GLY A 336 1.83 16.32 7.15
C GLY A 336 0.33 16.46 6.89
N LEU A 337 -0.48 15.89 7.79
CA LEU A 337 -1.93 15.78 7.64
C LEU A 337 -2.66 16.90 8.37
N SER A 338 -3.65 17.47 7.71
CA SER A 338 -4.59 18.41 8.32
C SER A 338 -6.02 18.14 7.85
N SER A 339 -6.99 18.63 8.63
CA SER A 339 -8.40 18.66 8.26
C SER A 339 -8.93 20.09 8.25
N TYR A 340 -9.87 20.38 7.37
CA TYR A 340 -10.53 21.66 7.24
C TYR A 340 -12.02 21.47 6.99
N ASN A 341 -12.86 22.02 7.86
CA ASN A 341 -14.30 22.02 7.70
C ASN A 341 -14.75 23.34 7.04
N PRO A 342 -15.30 23.31 5.82
CA PRO A 342 -15.66 24.52 5.10
C PRO A 342 -16.91 25.22 5.63
N VAL A 343 -17.71 24.58 6.50
CA VAL A 343 -18.96 25.14 7.04
C VAL A 343 -18.70 26.03 8.25
N ASN A 344 -17.83 25.61 9.16
CA ASN A 344 -17.50 26.35 10.37
C ASN A 344 -16.09 26.99 10.34
N HIS A 345 -15.37 26.82 9.23
CA HIS A 345 -13.99 27.32 9.01
C HIS A 345 -12.96 26.79 10.02
N GLU A 346 -13.20 25.60 10.57
CA GLU A 346 -12.29 24.97 11.53
C GLU A 346 -11.15 24.25 10.80
N TYR A 347 -9.90 24.64 11.09
CA TYR A 347 -8.69 23.98 10.61
C TYR A 347 -8.00 23.28 11.77
N GLN A 348 -7.66 22.01 11.59
CA GLN A 348 -6.93 21.22 12.57
C GLN A 348 -5.76 20.51 11.90
N HIS A 349 -4.55 20.81 12.36
CA HIS A 349 -3.35 20.04 12.02
C HIS A 349 -3.21 18.82 12.93
N LEU A 350 -2.86 17.66 12.37
CA LEU A 350 -2.70 16.41 13.11
C LEU A 350 -1.19 16.14 13.31
N PRO A 351 -0.65 16.36 14.53
CA PRO A 351 0.76 16.16 14.79
C PRO A 351 1.12 14.67 14.78
N THR A 352 2.23 14.33 14.14
CA THR A 352 2.79 12.98 14.09
C THR A 352 4.30 13.04 13.89
N THR A 353 5.02 12.07 14.41
CA THR A 353 6.46 11.87 14.17
C THR A 353 6.72 10.77 13.13
N LEU A 354 5.67 10.18 12.59
CA LEU A 354 5.78 9.07 11.64
C LEU A 354 6.30 9.58 10.28
N PHE A 355 5.79 10.71 9.82
CA PHE A 355 6.13 11.26 8.51
C PHE A 355 5.99 12.78 8.54
N ASP A 356 6.80 13.44 7.71
CA ASP A 356 6.78 14.90 7.58
C ASP A 356 5.93 15.37 6.39
N GLU A 357 5.99 14.63 5.27
CA GLU A 357 5.32 14.98 4.02
C GLU A 357 4.32 13.91 3.58
N ILE A 358 3.17 14.37 3.11
CA ILE A 358 2.15 13.54 2.49
C ILE A 358 2.04 13.91 1.01
N ILE A 359 2.12 12.91 0.15
CA ILE A 359 2.11 13.09 -1.31
C ILE A 359 0.69 12.89 -1.85
N SER A 360 -0.02 11.88 -1.33
CA SER A 360 -1.32 11.47 -1.85
C SER A 360 -2.30 11.16 -0.73
N ILE A 361 -3.55 11.60 -0.87
CA ILE A 361 -4.63 11.25 0.05
C ILE A 361 -5.93 10.93 -0.66
N VAL A 362 -6.66 9.94 -0.14
CA VAL A 362 -7.98 9.51 -0.60
C VAL A 362 -8.86 9.16 0.61
N CYS A 363 -10.01 9.80 0.73
CA CYS A 363 -11.03 9.43 1.70
C CYS A 363 -11.85 8.26 1.15
N ASP A 364 -12.04 7.23 1.97
CA ASP A 364 -12.99 6.17 1.64
C ASP A 364 -14.42 6.52 2.12
N ARG A 365 -15.34 5.60 1.87
CA ARG A 365 -16.75 5.69 2.29
C ARG A 365 -17.03 5.05 3.66
N LYS A 366 -15.97 4.76 4.42
CA LYS A 366 -16.01 4.00 5.68
C LYS A 366 -15.27 4.71 6.82
N GLY A 367 -14.91 5.99 6.64
CA GLY A 367 -14.28 6.80 7.67
C GLY A 367 -12.77 6.59 7.80
N LYS A 368 -12.09 6.18 6.73
CA LYS A 368 -10.62 6.14 6.65
C LYS A 368 -10.11 7.14 5.63
N VAL A 369 -8.96 7.72 5.94
CA VAL A 369 -8.18 8.52 5.00
C VAL A 369 -6.94 7.73 4.66
N TRP A 370 -6.86 7.27 3.41
CA TRP A 370 -5.69 6.60 2.86
C TRP A 370 -4.64 7.64 2.51
N ILE A 371 -3.40 7.40 2.93
CA ILE A 371 -2.31 8.36 2.92
C ILE A 371 -1.09 7.69 2.31
N GLY A 372 -0.65 8.20 1.16
CA GLY A 372 0.65 7.88 0.57
C GLY A 372 1.68 8.91 1.02
N THR A 373 2.73 8.44 1.67
CA THR A 373 3.92 9.24 2.05
C THR A 373 5.10 8.85 1.14
N ASP A 374 6.33 9.20 1.51
CA ASP A 374 7.52 8.63 0.84
C ASP A 374 7.51 7.10 0.98
N GLN A 375 7.15 6.43 -0.11
CA GLN A 375 7.17 4.97 -0.30
C GLN A 375 6.26 4.11 0.59
N MET A 376 5.53 4.68 1.54
CA MET A 376 4.68 3.95 2.49
C MET A 376 3.20 4.30 2.34
N LEU A 377 2.34 3.37 2.77
CA LEU A 377 0.89 3.53 2.82
C LEU A 377 0.39 3.49 4.26
N PHE A 378 -0.28 4.58 4.66
CA PHE A 378 -0.99 4.67 5.93
C PHE A 378 -2.49 4.78 5.70
N ALA A 379 -3.27 4.44 6.73
CA ALA A 379 -4.63 4.92 6.88
C ALA A 379 -4.78 5.66 8.21
N TRP A 380 -5.38 6.85 8.16
CA TRP A 380 -5.91 7.51 9.35
C TRP A 380 -7.35 7.08 9.57
N LEU A 381 -7.62 6.50 10.73
CA LEU A 381 -8.96 6.11 11.16
C LEU A 381 -9.65 7.31 11.83
N ILE A 382 -10.67 7.88 11.19
CA ILE A 382 -11.24 9.18 11.60
C ILE A 382 -11.88 9.10 12.99
N ASN A 383 -12.60 8.02 13.30
CA ASN A 383 -13.31 7.89 14.57
C ASN A 383 -12.37 7.51 15.72
N GLU A 384 -11.44 6.60 15.44
CA GLU A 384 -10.49 6.04 16.40
C GLU A 384 -9.28 6.95 16.64
N LYS A 385 -9.05 7.92 15.75
CA LYS A 385 -7.97 8.91 15.81
C LYS A 385 -6.58 8.30 15.91
N ARG A 386 -6.28 7.36 15.01
CA ARG A 386 -4.99 6.66 14.97
C ARG A 386 -4.59 6.27 13.55
N PHE A 387 -3.29 6.06 13.37
CA PHE A 387 -2.70 5.61 12.11
C PHE A 387 -2.57 4.08 12.10
N VAL A 388 -2.79 3.50 10.92
CA VAL A 388 -2.48 2.11 10.59
C VAL A 388 -1.48 2.13 9.44
N LEU A 389 -0.43 1.32 9.53
CA LEU A 389 0.58 1.14 8.49
C LEU A 389 0.32 -0.19 7.75
N PHE A 390 0.43 -0.17 6.43
CA PHE A 390 0.28 -1.35 5.57
C PHE A 390 1.57 -1.62 4.81
N GLY A 391 1.88 -2.90 4.60
CA GLY A 391 3.09 -3.33 3.90
C GLY A 391 2.86 -4.53 2.97
N GLU A 392 3.96 -5.19 2.60
CA GLU A 392 3.94 -6.29 1.63
C GLU A 392 3.07 -7.46 2.09
N SER A 393 3.02 -7.71 3.40
CA SER A 393 2.15 -8.68 4.05
C SER A 393 0.66 -8.47 3.75
N ASP A 394 0.25 -7.21 3.53
CA ASP A 394 -1.12 -6.79 3.23
C ASP A 394 -1.36 -6.72 1.71
N GLY A 395 -0.33 -6.97 0.91
CA GLY A 395 -0.32 -6.85 -0.54
C GLY A 395 0.14 -5.48 -1.06
N VAL A 396 0.70 -4.63 -0.22
CA VAL A 396 1.19 -3.29 -0.58
C VAL A 396 2.68 -3.32 -0.88
N LEU A 397 3.06 -2.97 -2.11
CA LEU A 397 4.47 -2.77 -2.47
C LEU A 397 4.94 -1.35 -2.12
N ILE A 398 6.24 -1.22 -1.85
CA ILE A 398 6.93 0.07 -1.69
C ILE A 398 6.70 0.93 -2.94
N ASN A 399 5.98 2.04 -2.78
CA ASN A 399 5.54 2.88 -3.90
C ASN A 399 5.32 4.33 -3.46
N GLU A 400 5.75 5.27 -4.30
CA GLU A 400 5.40 6.68 -4.16
C GLU A 400 4.09 6.92 -4.89
N TYR A 401 3.01 7.11 -4.13
CA TYR A 401 1.69 7.36 -4.69
C TYR A 401 1.59 8.82 -5.15
N LEU A 402 1.26 9.02 -6.43
CA LEU A 402 1.15 10.35 -6.99
C LEU A 402 -0.15 11.03 -6.52
N SER A 403 -0.14 12.35 -6.45
CA SER A 403 -1.25 13.15 -5.90
C SER A 403 -2.54 13.11 -6.73
N LYS A 404 -2.45 12.86 -8.04
CA LYS A 404 -3.57 12.89 -8.99
C LYS A 404 -4.27 11.55 -9.26
N PRO A 405 -3.57 10.45 -9.62
CA PRO A 405 -4.20 9.20 -10.07
C PRO A 405 -4.84 8.45 -8.90
N LYS A 406 -6.00 8.92 -8.48
CA LYS A 406 -6.73 8.42 -7.33
C LYS A 406 -8.19 8.23 -7.71
N LEU A 407 -8.79 7.12 -7.29
CA LEU A 407 -10.16 6.80 -7.63
C LEU A 407 -10.81 5.98 -6.52
N VAL A 408 -11.96 6.45 -6.02
CA VAL A 408 -12.89 5.60 -5.26
C VAL A 408 -13.93 5.10 -6.25
N SER A 409 -13.88 3.81 -6.56
CA SER A 409 -14.79 3.21 -7.54
C SER A 409 -16.25 3.25 -7.06
N THR A 410 -17.18 3.16 -7.99
CA THR A 410 -18.62 3.03 -7.70
C THR A 410 -18.95 1.86 -6.77
N LYS A 411 -18.15 0.78 -6.81
CA LYS A 411 -18.28 -0.39 -5.94
C LYS A 411 -17.68 -0.19 -4.55
N GLY A 412 -16.83 0.82 -4.35
CA GLY A 412 -16.19 1.15 -3.08
C GLY A 412 -14.70 0.80 -2.99
N ASP A 413 -14.15 0.04 -3.95
CA ASP A 413 -12.71 -0.22 -4.02
C ASP A 413 -11.95 1.07 -4.31
N ILE A 414 -10.74 1.18 -3.77
CA ILE A 414 -9.91 2.37 -3.89
C ILE A 414 -8.71 2.05 -4.75
N TYR A 415 -8.38 2.97 -5.65
CA TYR A 415 -7.25 2.85 -6.54
C TYR A 415 -6.32 4.05 -6.35
N MET A 416 -5.04 3.77 -6.16
CA MET A 416 -3.98 4.78 -6.00
C MET A 416 -2.83 4.44 -6.96
N GLY A 417 -2.63 5.30 -7.96
CA GLY A 417 -1.52 5.19 -8.89
C GLY A 417 -0.24 5.80 -8.31
N GLY A 418 0.88 5.15 -8.57
CA GLY A 418 2.20 5.63 -8.18
C GLY A 418 3.22 5.47 -9.30
N ILE A 419 4.49 5.62 -8.94
CA ILE A 419 5.63 5.41 -9.86
C ILE A 419 5.98 3.92 -10.05
N LYS A 420 5.48 3.04 -9.17
CA LYS A 420 5.66 1.58 -9.19
C LYS A 420 4.34 0.82 -9.30
N GLY A 421 3.43 1.33 -10.12
CA GLY A 421 2.19 0.66 -10.48
C GLY A 421 0.93 1.24 -9.83
N LEU A 422 -0.16 0.46 -9.92
CA LEU A 422 -1.50 0.81 -9.46
C LEU A 422 -1.88 -0.05 -8.25
N LEU A 423 -1.98 0.56 -7.07
CA LEU A 423 -2.55 -0.10 -5.90
C LEU A 423 -4.08 -0.12 -5.99
N ARG A 424 -4.67 -1.29 -5.77
CA ARG A 424 -6.08 -1.49 -5.45
C ARG A 424 -6.21 -1.91 -3.99
N ILE A 425 -7.12 -1.27 -3.28
CA ILE A 425 -7.51 -1.61 -1.91
C ILE A 425 -8.95 -2.10 -1.95
N ASP A 426 -9.19 -3.32 -1.47
CA ASP A 426 -10.53 -3.91 -1.41
C ASP A 426 -11.42 -3.12 -0.44
N ARG A 427 -12.63 -2.80 -0.88
CA ARG A 427 -13.65 -2.15 -0.06
C ARG A 427 -13.97 -2.90 1.23
N ASN A 428 -13.80 -4.22 1.25
CA ASN A 428 -14.14 -5.12 2.35
C ASN A 428 -12.93 -5.52 3.19
N LEU A 429 -11.85 -4.71 3.17
CA LEU A 429 -10.69 -4.88 4.05
C LEU A 429 -11.14 -5.26 5.48
N PRO A 430 -10.80 -6.47 5.96
CA PRO A 430 -11.29 -6.96 7.24
C PRO A 430 -10.80 -6.08 8.38
N ILE A 431 -11.66 -5.88 9.38
CA ILE A 431 -11.26 -5.34 10.67
C ILE A 431 -10.84 -6.54 11.50
N GLU A 432 -9.57 -6.93 11.40
CA GLU A 432 -9.07 -8.02 12.24
C GLU A 432 -8.94 -7.56 13.69
N SER A 433 -9.46 -8.36 14.62
CA SER A 433 -9.18 -8.17 16.04
C SER A 433 -7.70 -8.41 16.29
N SER A 434 -7.01 -7.44 16.87
CA SER A 434 -5.58 -7.59 17.16
C SER A 434 -5.35 -8.51 18.35
N GLU A 435 -4.59 -9.58 18.13
CA GLU A 435 -3.79 -10.15 19.21
C GLU A 435 -2.69 -9.15 19.57
N TYR A 436 -2.35 -9.05 20.85
CA TYR A 436 -1.23 -8.21 21.27
C TYR A 436 0.09 -8.96 21.06
N PRO A 437 0.91 -8.60 20.06
CA PRO A 437 2.23 -9.20 19.90
C PRO A 437 3.07 -9.02 21.17
N GLN A 438 3.85 -10.04 21.49
CA GLN A 438 4.86 -9.94 22.54
C GLN A 438 6.16 -9.42 21.95
N MET A 439 6.78 -8.47 22.65
CA MET A 439 8.08 -7.91 22.25
C MET A 439 9.18 -8.76 22.86
N GLN A 440 10.13 -9.20 22.04
CA GLN A 440 11.27 -10.00 22.47
C GLN A 440 12.57 -9.37 22.01
N LEU A 441 13.59 -9.39 22.87
CA LEU A 441 14.95 -9.02 22.52
C LEU A 441 15.54 -10.12 21.64
N THR A 442 16.09 -9.75 20.49
CA THR A 442 16.77 -10.70 19.59
C THR A 442 18.28 -10.60 19.67
N ASP A 443 18.80 -9.38 19.76
CA ASP A 443 20.23 -9.14 19.71
C ASP A 443 20.57 -7.79 20.37
N VAL A 444 21.75 -7.73 20.97
CA VAL A 444 22.37 -6.48 21.43
C VAL A 444 23.75 -6.41 20.78
N LEU A 445 24.02 -5.30 20.10
CA LEU A 445 25.32 -5.04 19.49
C LEU A 445 26.02 -3.88 20.19
N ILE A 446 27.26 -4.08 20.60
CA ILE A 446 28.12 -3.04 21.16
C ILE A 446 29.25 -2.78 20.18
N ASN A 447 29.34 -1.56 19.67
CA ASN A 447 30.30 -1.17 18.63
C ASN A 447 30.26 -2.07 17.37
N GLY A 448 29.11 -2.68 17.08
CA GLY A 448 28.89 -3.56 15.93
C GLY A 448 29.07 -5.05 16.19
N GLU A 449 29.51 -5.47 17.37
CA GLU A 449 29.64 -6.89 17.74
C GLU A 449 28.48 -7.34 18.62
N SER A 450 27.89 -8.50 18.31
CA SER A 450 26.83 -9.09 19.13
C SER A 450 27.40 -9.53 20.48
N VAL A 451 26.65 -9.24 21.54
CA VAL A 451 27.03 -9.56 22.93
C VAL A 451 25.97 -10.42 23.63
N ASN A 452 25.21 -11.19 22.85
CA ASN A 452 24.17 -12.07 23.37
C ASN A 452 24.68 -13.07 24.43
N ASP A 453 25.90 -13.58 24.27
CA ASP A 453 26.53 -14.49 25.24
C ASP A 453 26.84 -13.83 26.59
N ALA A 454 26.93 -12.50 26.64
CA ALA A 454 27.22 -11.72 27.84
C ALA A 454 25.95 -11.24 28.57
N LEU A 455 24.75 -11.58 28.06
CA LEU A 455 23.49 -11.23 28.68
C LEU A 455 23.26 -12.05 29.95
N SER A 456 23.04 -11.38 31.08
CA SER A 456 22.70 -12.03 32.35
C SER A 456 21.21 -12.34 32.46
N ALA A 457 20.84 -13.46 33.06
CA ALA A 457 19.43 -13.81 33.31
C ALA A 457 18.79 -12.97 34.44
N GLU A 458 17.52 -12.61 34.20
CA GLU A 458 16.50 -12.01 35.10
C GLU A 458 16.86 -10.73 35.91
N PRO A 459 16.50 -9.53 35.40
CA PRO A 459 16.07 -9.23 34.02
C PRO A 459 17.25 -9.38 33.04
N ILE A 460 16.93 -9.70 31.78
CA ILE A 460 17.93 -9.70 30.70
C ILE A 460 18.64 -8.34 30.72
N GLY A 461 19.95 -8.37 30.94
CA GLY A 461 20.70 -7.14 31.18
C GLY A 461 22.15 -7.23 30.79
N ILE A 462 22.73 -6.04 30.58
CA ILE A 462 24.13 -5.89 30.21
C ILE A 462 24.74 -4.62 30.83
N SER A 463 25.99 -4.74 31.24
CA SER A 463 26.81 -3.61 31.69
C SER A 463 27.80 -3.23 30.59
N VAL A 464 27.79 -1.96 30.20
CA VAL A 464 28.55 -1.45 29.06
C VAL A 464 29.50 -0.34 29.53
N PRO A 465 30.78 -0.33 29.12
CA PRO A 465 31.71 0.76 29.45
C PRO A 465 31.24 2.10 28.86
N TRP A 466 31.43 3.21 29.59
CA TRP A 466 31.13 4.58 29.11
C TRP A 466 31.77 4.93 27.76
N SER A 467 32.87 4.26 27.39
CA SER A 467 33.62 4.51 26.16
C SER A 467 32.99 3.90 24.91
N SER A 468 31.88 3.18 25.05
CA SER A 468 31.19 2.55 23.92
C SER A 468 30.55 3.60 23.03
N LYS A 469 30.78 3.52 21.72
CA LYS A 469 30.38 4.53 20.74
C LYS A 469 28.98 4.29 20.18
N SER A 470 28.49 3.06 20.24
CA SER A 470 27.17 2.69 19.76
C SER A 470 26.69 1.43 20.45
N ILE A 471 25.44 1.46 20.88
CA ILE A 471 24.69 0.33 21.42
C ILE A 471 23.46 0.17 20.53
N ALA A 472 23.37 -0.92 19.78
CA ALA A 472 22.20 -1.24 18.98
C ALA A 472 21.41 -2.35 19.67
N ILE A 473 20.11 -2.14 19.84
CA ILE A 473 19.20 -3.07 20.53
C ILE A 473 18.17 -3.51 19.50
N ARG A 474 18.17 -4.79 19.16
CA ARG A 474 17.24 -5.36 18.18
C ARG A 474 16.13 -6.12 18.90
N VAL A 475 14.91 -5.85 18.48
CA VAL A 475 13.71 -6.51 18.99
C VAL A 475 12.96 -7.20 17.86
N MET A 476 12.17 -8.19 18.21
CA MET A 476 11.15 -8.75 17.32
C MET A 476 9.80 -8.71 18.02
N SER A 477 8.75 -8.77 17.22
CA SER A 477 7.39 -8.92 17.72
C SER A 477 6.87 -10.29 17.31
N CYS A 478 6.40 -11.05 18.29
CA CYS A 478 5.89 -12.40 18.09
C CYS A 478 4.37 -12.33 17.86
N GLU A 479 3.94 -12.61 16.64
CA GLU A 479 2.53 -12.65 16.21
C GLU A 479 2.36 -13.64 15.05
N LYS A 480 1.10 -13.94 14.72
CA LYS A 480 0.74 -14.80 13.58
C LYS A 480 1.36 -14.35 12.25
N ASP A 481 1.39 -13.03 12.01
CA ASP A 481 1.98 -12.46 10.79
C ASP A 481 3.36 -11.86 11.06
N ILE A 482 4.39 -12.70 10.92
CA ILE A 482 5.79 -12.31 11.19
C ILE A 482 6.33 -11.27 10.21
N PHE A 483 5.74 -11.16 9.01
CA PHE A 483 6.17 -10.22 7.96
C PHE A 483 5.42 -8.90 8.01
N ARG A 484 4.46 -8.74 8.93
CA ARG A 484 3.69 -7.52 9.05
C ARG A 484 4.59 -6.33 9.29
N GLN A 485 4.47 -5.31 8.45
CA GLN A 485 5.13 -4.03 8.69
C GLN A 485 4.46 -3.34 9.88
N LYS A 486 5.28 -2.86 10.82
CA LYS A 486 4.78 -2.28 12.07
C LYS A 486 5.62 -1.08 12.48
N ILE A 487 5.02 -0.23 13.31
CA ILE A 487 5.70 0.90 13.92
C ILE A 487 6.15 0.43 15.30
N TYR A 488 7.42 0.64 15.61
CA TYR A 488 7.99 0.37 16.93
C TYR A 488 8.06 1.66 17.73
N ARG A 489 7.79 1.54 19.02
CA ARG A 489 7.91 2.63 19.99
C ARG A 489 8.86 2.21 21.08
N TYR A 490 9.92 2.98 21.27
CA TYR A 490 10.91 2.76 22.30
C TYR A 490 10.84 3.84 23.38
N GLN A 491 11.20 3.46 24.59
CA GLN A 491 11.41 4.39 25.70
C GLN A 491 12.67 3.98 26.47
N ILE A 492 13.53 4.95 26.78
CA ILE A 492 14.73 4.75 27.61
C ILE A 492 14.42 5.27 29.01
N ALA A 493 13.76 4.45 29.82
CA ALA A 493 13.42 4.83 31.18
C ALA A 493 14.70 5.01 32.02
N GLY A 494 14.80 6.17 32.68
CA GLY A 494 16.02 6.63 33.36
C GLY A 494 16.77 7.74 32.61
N LEU A 495 16.47 7.98 31.33
CA LEU A 495 16.96 9.14 30.57
C LEU A 495 15.90 10.26 30.54
N ASN A 496 14.73 9.96 29.98
CA ASN A 496 13.57 10.85 29.91
C ASN A 496 12.29 10.03 29.69
N GLU A 497 11.14 10.70 29.72
CA GLU A 497 9.83 10.09 29.46
C GLU A 497 9.40 10.18 27.98
N GLN A 498 10.31 10.53 27.06
CA GLN A 498 9.97 10.70 25.65
C GLN A 498 9.95 9.35 24.92
N TYR A 499 9.00 9.21 24.00
CA TYR A 499 8.90 8.08 23.10
C TYR A 499 9.71 8.33 21.83
N ILE A 500 10.29 7.25 21.30
CA ILE A 500 10.98 7.22 20.02
C ILE A 500 10.21 6.26 19.12
N ASP A 501 9.49 6.81 18.14
CA ASP A 501 8.79 6.02 17.13
C ASP A 501 9.71 5.74 15.94
N SER A 502 9.69 4.52 15.43
CA SER A 502 10.56 4.06 14.34
C SER A 502 9.91 2.96 13.54
N TYR A 503 10.24 2.89 12.25
CA TYR A 503 9.90 1.75 11.39
C TYR A 503 10.87 0.58 11.56
N SER A 504 12.00 0.82 12.23
CA SER A 504 13.04 -0.18 12.44
C SER A 504 12.81 -0.98 13.73
N PRO A 505 12.95 -2.31 13.69
CA PRO A 505 13.05 -3.15 14.88
C PRO A 505 14.37 -2.96 15.66
N GLU A 506 15.21 -2.01 15.26
CA GLU A 506 16.48 -1.69 15.90
C GLU A 506 16.45 -0.27 16.51
N LEU A 507 16.77 -0.18 17.80
CA LEU A 507 17.04 1.06 18.50
C LEU A 507 18.56 1.29 18.59
N ILE A 508 19.06 2.34 17.94
CA ILE A 508 20.47 2.72 18.00
C ILE A 508 20.67 3.84 19.01
N VAL A 509 21.42 3.55 20.07
CA VAL A 509 21.80 4.50 21.11
C VAL A 509 23.27 4.87 20.93
N ARG A 510 23.53 6.14 20.58
CA ARG A 510 24.90 6.63 20.30
C ARG A 510 25.70 6.94 21.56
N SER A 511 25.04 7.49 22.58
CA SER A 511 25.69 7.83 23.84
C SER A 511 24.66 7.91 24.96
N LEU A 512 25.01 7.36 26.11
CA LEU A 512 24.26 7.52 27.35
C LEU A 512 25.23 7.93 28.47
N PRO A 513 24.83 8.84 29.36
CA PRO A 513 25.56 9.08 30.60
C PRO A 513 25.71 7.80 31.43
N PRO A 514 26.71 7.73 32.33
CA PRO A 514 26.79 6.66 33.31
C PRO A 514 25.51 6.61 34.16
N GLY A 515 24.92 5.43 34.29
CA GLY A 515 23.61 5.27 34.92
C GLY A 515 22.96 3.92 34.61
N ASN A 516 21.81 3.69 35.23
CA ASN A 516 20.98 2.50 34.99
C ASN A 516 19.75 2.89 34.20
N TYR A 517 19.50 2.16 33.12
CA TYR A 517 18.41 2.41 32.18
C TYR A 517 17.60 1.14 31.98
N ARG A 518 16.31 1.31 31.72
CA ARG A 518 15.43 0.24 31.26
C ARG A 518 14.96 0.57 29.86
N ILE A 519 15.28 -0.30 28.92
CA ILE A 519 14.84 -0.18 27.54
C ILE A 519 13.49 -0.84 27.44
N MET A 520 12.50 -0.02 27.12
CA MET A 520 11.13 -0.45 26.94
C MET A 520 10.78 -0.40 25.46
N ALA A 521 10.02 -1.39 24.99
CA ALA A 521 9.55 -1.46 23.61
C ALA A 521 8.05 -1.78 23.55
N SER A 522 7.39 -1.24 22.53
CA SER A 522 6.01 -1.52 22.13
C SER A 522 5.95 -1.50 20.60
N CYS A 523 4.92 -2.08 20.01
CA CYS A 523 4.67 -1.95 18.58
C CYS A 523 3.19 -1.68 18.27
N SER A 524 2.95 -1.18 17.05
CA SER A 524 1.59 -1.00 16.54
C SER A 524 0.96 -2.35 16.22
N THR A 525 -0.31 -2.49 16.58
CA THR A 525 -1.18 -3.62 16.25
C THR A 525 -1.86 -3.42 14.88
N LYS A 526 -2.50 -4.46 14.33
CA LYS A 526 -3.20 -4.41 13.03
C LYS A 526 -4.31 -3.36 12.96
N ASP A 527 -4.97 -3.07 14.07
CA ASP A 527 -6.02 -2.06 14.13
C ASP A 527 -5.49 -0.65 14.44
N GLY A 528 -4.19 -0.49 14.66
CA GLY A 528 -3.53 0.79 14.96
C GLY A 528 -3.43 1.14 16.45
N ASN A 529 -3.81 0.24 17.36
CA ASN A 529 -3.47 0.36 18.79
C ASN A 529 -1.98 0.14 19.04
N TRP A 530 -1.51 0.58 20.21
CA TRP A 530 -0.19 0.22 20.73
C TRP A 530 -0.29 -0.98 21.66
N THR A 531 0.67 -1.90 21.60
CA THR A 531 0.82 -2.92 22.63
C THR A 531 1.23 -2.27 23.96
N PRO A 532 0.96 -2.92 25.11
CA PRO A 532 1.56 -2.53 26.37
C PRO A 532 3.09 -2.44 26.25
N LEU A 533 3.67 -1.45 26.92
CA LEU A 533 5.10 -1.21 26.93
C LEU A 533 5.80 -2.32 27.73
N GLN A 534 6.72 -3.05 27.10
CA GLN A 534 7.40 -4.21 27.68
C GLN A 534 8.89 -3.89 27.88
N GLN A 535 9.44 -4.27 29.03
CA GLN A 535 10.87 -4.13 29.28
C GLN A 535 11.62 -5.23 28.51
N VAL A 536 12.45 -4.82 27.54
CA VAL A 536 13.22 -5.76 26.70
C VAL A 536 14.67 -5.90 27.14
N LEU A 537 15.24 -4.88 27.81
CA LEU A 537 16.63 -4.89 28.26
C LEU A 537 16.86 -3.97 29.47
N SER A 538 17.62 -4.45 30.46
CA SER A 538 18.23 -3.62 31.50
C SER A 538 19.65 -3.21 31.08
N LEU A 539 19.92 -1.92 30.97
CA LEU A 539 21.20 -1.40 30.48
C LEU A 539 21.89 -0.56 31.54
N THR A 540 23.09 -0.97 31.95
CA THR A 540 23.93 -0.21 32.89
C THR A 540 25.14 0.36 32.17
N ILE A 541 25.30 1.68 32.19
CA ILE A 541 26.48 2.36 31.66
C ILE A 541 27.46 2.62 32.80
N LEU A 542 28.61 1.95 32.76
CA LEU A 542 29.64 2.05 33.79
C LEU A 542 30.39 3.38 33.67
N PRO A 543 30.65 4.09 34.78
CA PRO A 543 31.41 5.34 34.74
C PRO A 543 32.87 5.12 34.32
N PRO A 544 33.56 6.18 33.86
CA PRO A 544 35.01 6.14 33.71
C PRO A 544 35.70 5.73 35.00
N TRP A 545 36.82 5.02 34.90
CA TRP A 545 37.59 4.55 36.06
C TRP A 545 37.95 5.69 37.03
N TYR A 546 38.23 6.90 36.52
CA TYR A 546 38.54 8.08 37.34
C TYR A 546 37.34 8.71 38.06
N LYS A 547 36.11 8.24 37.82
CA LYS A 547 34.90 8.64 38.54
C LYS A 547 34.37 7.54 39.48
N THR A 548 35.12 6.46 39.65
CA THR A 548 34.75 5.38 40.57
C THR A 548 35.06 5.76 42.02
N TRP A 549 34.31 5.20 42.97
CA TRP A 549 34.45 5.52 44.39
C TRP A 549 35.86 5.25 44.93
N TRP A 550 36.50 4.16 44.50
CA TRP A 550 37.86 3.81 44.94
C TRP A 550 38.89 4.81 44.44
N PHE A 551 38.78 5.28 43.20
CA PHE A 551 39.70 6.27 42.65
C PHE A 551 39.51 7.63 43.34
N ILE A 552 38.26 8.04 43.57
CA ILE A 552 37.96 9.26 44.33
C ILE A 552 38.53 9.15 45.74
N MET A 553 38.38 8.01 46.41
CA MET A 553 38.97 7.77 47.74
C MET A 553 40.50 7.82 47.71
N CYS A 554 41.16 7.27 46.69
CA CYS A 554 42.60 7.41 46.52
C CYS A 554 43.03 8.87 46.34
N CYS A 555 42.31 9.66 45.53
CA CYS A 555 42.58 11.08 45.38
C CYS A 555 42.36 11.86 46.69
N VAL A 556 41.27 11.57 47.43
CA VAL A 556 41.01 12.19 48.74
C VAL A 556 42.13 11.85 49.72
N LEU A 557 42.56 10.59 49.79
CA LEU A 557 43.66 10.16 50.66
C LEU A 557 44.98 10.86 50.31
N ILE A 558 45.30 11.00 49.02
CA ILE A 558 46.50 11.73 48.55
C ILE A 558 46.44 13.21 48.94
N VAL A 559 45.28 13.85 48.83
CA VAL A 559 45.11 15.27 49.20
C VAL A 559 45.09 15.47 50.72
N SER A 560 44.54 14.52 51.49
CA SER A 560 44.51 14.58 52.96
C SER A 560 45.81 14.15 53.64
N GLY A 561 46.70 13.48 52.90
CA GLY A 561 48.01 13.01 53.37
C GLY A 561 49.19 13.89 52.98
N ALA A 562 48.93 15.08 52.40
CA ALA A 562 49.91 16.09 52.03
C ALA A 562 49.93 17.26 53.03
#